data_AF-A0A2G9YGP5-F1
#
_entry.id   AF-A0A2G9YGP5-F1
#
_cell.length_a   1.000
_cell.length_b   1.000
_cell.length_c   1.000
_cell.angle_alpha   90.00
_cell.angle_beta   90.00
_cell.angle_gamma   90.00
#
_symmetry.space_group_name_H-M   'P 1'
#
loop_
_entity.id
_entity.type
_entity.pdbx_description
1 polymer ?
#
loop_
_entity_poly.entity_id
_entity_poly.type
_entity_poly.pdbx_seq_one_letter_code
_entity_poly.pdbx_strand_id
1 'polypeptide(L)'
;MLPLGHLSATYILTQINKKLSLKEILLILFAGIILDFDIFLGIALNKSHHDLITHTPFGAIIVWLILIFIFSKSLSRPGKILILASLFLHLALDEAGYWLYSLGLQNIINQPQITWLYPLKSLFERSISSSYYSIGAFIWIYLNNAKANVLLEIILFLIALIIFILNKCRKRKNSNNC
;
A
#
# COMPACT_ATOMS: atom_id res chain seq x y z
N MET A 1 6.76 -2.11 -0.51
CA MET A 1 6.50 -3.53 -0.14
C MET A 1 5.86 -4.20 -1.37
N LEU A 2 5.58 -5.51 -1.43
CA LEU A 2 4.86 -6.06 -2.59
C LEU A 2 3.36 -5.70 -2.51
N PRO A 3 2.65 -5.59 -3.65
CA PRO A 3 1.22 -5.25 -3.69
C PRO A 3 0.33 -6.14 -2.81
N LEU A 4 0.70 -7.41 -2.63
CA LEU A 4 -0.01 -8.34 -1.75
C LEU A 4 -0.03 -7.87 -0.29
N GLY A 5 1.10 -7.36 0.20
CA GLY A 5 1.19 -6.78 1.53
C GLY A 5 0.28 -5.56 1.66
N HIS A 6 0.29 -4.67 0.65
CA HIS A 6 -0.48 -3.42 0.69
C HIS A 6 -1.97 -3.70 0.69
N LEU A 7 -2.42 -4.66 -0.14
CA LEU A 7 -3.81 -5.14 -0.13
C LEU A 7 -4.17 -5.80 1.20
N SER A 8 -3.27 -6.57 1.81
CA SER A 8 -3.52 -7.23 3.09
C SER A 8 -3.70 -6.20 4.21
N ALA A 9 -2.79 -5.24 4.33
CA ALA A 9 -2.87 -4.17 5.33
C ALA A 9 -4.12 -3.29 5.12
N THR A 10 -4.41 -2.96 3.86
CA THR A 10 -5.60 -2.17 3.50
C THR A 10 -6.89 -2.95 3.77
N TYR A 11 -6.92 -4.26 3.54
CA TYR A 11 -8.06 -5.10 3.91
C TYR A 11 -8.30 -5.04 5.42
N ILE A 12 -7.26 -5.19 6.23
CA ILE A 12 -7.35 -5.06 7.70
C ILE A 12 -7.90 -3.68 8.09
N LEU A 13 -7.44 -2.60 7.43
CA LEU A 13 -7.94 -1.24 7.64
C LEU A 13 -9.46 -1.15 7.40
N THR A 14 -10.00 -1.81 6.36
CA THR A 14 -11.46 -1.82 6.12
C THR A 14 -12.26 -2.45 7.25
N GLN A 15 -11.65 -3.29 8.09
CA GLN A 15 -12.32 -3.98 9.20
C GLN A 15 -12.59 -3.06 10.40
N ILE A 16 -11.95 -1.89 10.45
CA ILE A 16 -12.19 -0.87 11.49
C ILE A 16 -13.66 -0.41 11.48
N ASN A 17 -14.28 -0.34 10.29
CA ASN A 17 -15.67 0.05 10.15
C ASN A 17 -16.52 -1.04 9.49
N LYS A 18 -17.34 -1.72 10.30
CA LYS A 18 -18.23 -2.80 9.86
C LYS A 18 -19.41 -2.35 8.98
N LYS A 19 -19.67 -1.04 8.86
CA LYS A 19 -20.80 -0.48 8.10
C LYS A 19 -20.45 -0.12 6.65
N LEU A 20 -19.21 -0.34 6.21
CA LEU A 20 -18.80 -0.03 4.84
C LEU A 20 -19.55 -0.91 3.84
N SER A 21 -20.01 -0.30 2.76
CA SER A 21 -20.56 -1.01 1.60
C SER A 21 -19.45 -1.76 0.85
N LEU A 22 -19.81 -2.76 0.05
CA LEU A 22 -18.84 -3.49 -0.78
C LEU A 22 -18.09 -2.53 -1.73
N LYS A 23 -18.78 -1.53 -2.29
CA LYS A 23 -18.16 -0.52 -3.17
C LYS A 23 -17.09 0.28 -2.43
N GLU A 24 -17.36 0.69 -1.20
CA GLU A 24 -16.38 1.38 -0.36
C GLU A 24 -15.19 0.49 -0.03
N ILE A 25 -15.43 -0.77 0.34
CA ILE A 25 -14.34 -1.73 0.61
C ILE A 25 -13.44 -1.87 -0.62
N LEU A 26 -14.02 -2.09 -1.81
CA LEU A 26 -13.27 -2.23 -3.05
C LEU A 26 -12.48 -0.96 -3.38
N LEU A 27 -13.07 0.22 -3.18
CA LEU A 27 -12.40 1.48 -3.46
C LEU A 27 -11.27 1.78 -2.45
N ILE A 28 -11.44 1.41 -1.18
CA ILE A 28 -10.36 1.49 -0.18
C ILE A 28 -9.24 0.52 -0.55
N LEU A 29 -9.54 -0.73 -0.91
CA LEU A 29 -8.54 -1.69 -1.38
C LEU A 29 -7.79 -1.19 -2.63
N PHE A 30 -8.51 -0.60 -3.58
CA PHE A 30 -7.92 0.02 -4.77
C PHE A 30 -6.99 1.17 -4.40
N ALA A 31 -7.40 2.05 -3.48
CA ALA A 31 -6.55 3.12 -2.98
C ALA A 31 -5.26 2.61 -2.33
N GLY A 32 -5.29 1.41 -1.75
CA GLY A 32 -4.10 0.77 -1.17
C GLY A 32 -3.03 0.35 -2.17
N ILE A 33 -3.33 0.32 -3.47
CA ILE A 33 -2.39 -0.08 -4.53
C ILE A 33 -2.32 0.91 -5.70
N ILE A 34 -3.16 1.94 -5.72
CA ILE A 34 -3.24 2.86 -6.87
C ILE A 34 -1.94 3.62 -7.09
N LEU A 35 -1.16 3.88 -6.03
CA LEU A 35 0.10 4.59 -6.12
C LEU A 35 1.12 3.77 -6.92
N ASP A 36 1.22 2.45 -6.70
CA ASP A 36 2.10 1.53 -7.43
C ASP A 36 1.92 1.55 -8.97
N PHE A 37 0.77 2.01 -9.48
CA PHE A 37 0.55 2.07 -10.93
C PHE A 37 1.42 3.11 -11.62
N ASP A 38 2.02 4.04 -10.87
CA ASP A 38 3.03 4.94 -11.42
C ASP A 38 4.36 4.24 -11.75
N ILE A 39 4.51 2.93 -11.46
CA ILE A 39 5.65 2.13 -11.89
C ILE A 39 5.89 2.22 -13.40
N PHE A 40 4.82 2.28 -14.20
CA PHE A 40 4.92 2.44 -15.66
C PHE A 40 5.48 3.81 -16.04
N LEU A 41 5.12 4.86 -15.29
CA LEU A 41 5.67 6.20 -15.46
C LEU A 41 7.14 6.24 -15.04
N GLY A 42 7.49 5.59 -13.93
CA GLY A 42 8.88 5.44 -13.49
C GLY A 42 9.76 4.78 -14.54
N ILE A 43 9.28 3.69 -15.15
CA ILE A 43 9.97 3.02 -16.27
C ILE A 43 10.15 3.97 -17.45
N ALA A 44 9.10 4.68 -17.87
CA ALA A 44 9.15 5.61 -19.00
C ALA A 44 10.13 6.78 -18.77
N LEU A 45 10.28 7.22 -17.52
CA LEU A 45 11.17 8.31 -17.12
C LEU A 45 12.55 7.85 -16.66
N ASN A 46 12.82 6.54 -16.65
CA ASN A 46 14.02 5.92 -16.08
C ASN A 46 14.29 6.35 -14.61
N LYS A 47 13.22 6.50 -13.83
CA LYS A 47 13.25 6.91 -12.41
C LYS A 47 12.60 5.85 -11.53
N SER A 48 13.14 5.66 -10.33
CA SER A 48 12.43 4.88 -9.31
C SER A 48 11.02 5.46 -9.12
N HIS A 49 10.00 4.61 -9.11
CA HIS A 49 8.63 5.10 -8.98
C HIS A 49 8.35 5.70 -7.59
N HIS A 50 9.07 5.23 -6.55
CA HIS A 50 9.09 5.87 -5.22
C HIS A 50 9.65 7.30 -5.23
N ASP A 51 10.35 7.70 -6.30
CA ASP A 51 10.87 9.07 -6.47
C ASP A 51 9.89 9.98 -7.23
N LEU A 52 8.71 9.47 -7.61
CA LEU A 52 7.67 10.26 -8.26
C LEU A 52 6.81 11.01 -7.23
N ILE A 53 6.18 12.11 -7.67
CA ILE A 53 5.33 12.96 -6.82
C ILE A 53 4.19 12.16 -6.18
N THR A 54 3.67 11.16 -6.90
CA THR A 54 2.63 10.22 -6.47
C THR A 54 3.01 9.44 -5.20
N HIS A 55 4.30 9.12 -5.02
CA HIS A 55 4.84 8.48 -3.81
C HIS A 55 5.30 9.50 -2.75
N THR A 56 4.48 10.53 -2.52
CA THR A 56 4.66 11.50 -1.43
C THR A 56 3.33 11.75 -0.72
N PRO A 57 3.32 12.24 0.54
CA PRO A 57 2.08 12.64 1.21
C PRO A 57 1.27 13.67 0.41
N PHE A 58 1.96 14.60 -0.25
CA PHE A 58 1.33 15.59 -1.13
C PHE A 58 0.65 14.93 -2.34
N GLY A 59 1.34 14.02 -3.02
CA GLY A 59 0.77 13.23 -4.12
C GLY A 59 -0.42 12.37 -3.68
N ALA A 60 -0.30 11.70 -2.55
CA ALA A 60 -1.39 10.93 -1.94
C ALA A 60 -2.63 11.80 -1.66
N ILE A 61 -2.45 13.04 -1.17
CA ILE A 61 -3.56 13.99 -0.99
C ILE A 61 -4.20 14.35 -2.35
N ILE A 62 -3.41 14.60 -3.39
CA ILE A 62 -3.95 14.88 -4.74
C ILE A 62 -4.76 13.68 -5.25
N VAL A 63 -4.21 12.47 -5.16
CA VAL A 63 -4.90 11.24 -5.57
C VAL A 63 -6.19 11.06 -4.78
N TRP A 64 -6.15 11.30 -3.47
CA TRP A 64 -7.34 11.25 -2.62
C TRP A 64 -8.41 12.25 -3.06
N LEU A 65 -8.05 13.49 -3.37
CA LEU A 65 -8.98 14.51 -3.86
C LEU A 65 -9.61 14.09 -5.20
N ILE A 66 -8.83 13.51 -6.11
CA ILE A 66 -9.33 12.98 -7.39
C ILE A 66 -10.32 11.83 -7.15
N LEU A 67 -9.96 10.86 -6.30
CA LEU A 67 -10.85 9.73 -5.98
C LEU A 67 -12.15 10.21 -5.32
N ILE A 68 -12.08 11.17 -4.39
CA ILE A 68 -13.28 11.76 -3.80
C ILE A 68 -14.10 12.50 -4.85
N PHE A 69 -13.48 13.29 -5.72
CA PHE A 69 -14.20 14.01 -6.75
C PHE A 69 -15.02 13.07 -7.63
N ILE A 70 -14.38 11.99 -8.12
CA ILE A 70 -15.01 10.98 -8.98
C ILE A 70 -16.10 10.19 -8.23
N PHE A 71 -15.84 9.76 -6.99
CA PHE A 71 -16.70 8.82 -6.25
C PHE A 71 -17.50 9.46 -5.11
N SER A 72 -17.56 10.79 -5.03
CA SER A 72 -18.11 11.56 -3.89
C SER A 72 -19.49 11.12 -3.41
N LYS A 73 -20.38 10.75 -4.34
CA LYS A 73 -21.77 10.33 -4.08
C LYS A 73 -21.88 8.89 -3.58
N SER A 74 -20.88 8.05 -3.85
CA SER A 74 -20.86 6.64 -3.46
C SER A 74 -20.12 6.39 -2.14
N LEU A 75 -19.56 7.44 -1.53
CA LEU A 75 -18.70 7.35 -0.36
C LEU A 75 -19.34 8.00 0.87
N SER A 76 -19.45 7.22 1.94
CA SER A 76 -19.74 7.75 3.27
C SER A 76 -18.56 8.60 3.79
N ARG A 77 -18.81 9.44 4.81
CA ARG A 77 -17.72 10.19 5.48
C ARG A 77 -16.61 9.26 5.98
N PRO A 78 -16.90 8.13 6.67
CA PRO A 78 -15.87 7.16 7.01
C PRO A 78 -15.13 6.57 5.81
N GLY A 79 -15.84 6.25 4.72
CA GLY A 79 -15.21 5.74 3.50
C GLY A 79 -14.18 6.71 2.92
N LYS A 80 -14.50 8.00 2.86
CA LYS A 80 -13.57 9.07 2.42
C LYS A 80 -12.30 9.12 3.27
N ILE A 81 -12.45 9.02 4.59
CA ILE A 81 -11.31 9.04 5.53
C ILE A 81 -10.47 7.77 5.37
N LEU A 82 -11.09 6.61 5.20
CA LEU A 82 -10.37 5.34 5.05
C LEU A 82 -9.63 5.22 3.72
N ILE A 83 -10.10 5.87 2.65
CA ILE A 83 -9.32 6.00 1.41
C ILE A 83 -8.05 6.79 1.67
N LEU A 84 -8.13 7.94 2.36
CA LEU A 84 -6.94 8.73 2.72
C LEU A 84 -5.99 7.90 3.59
N ALA A 85 -6.52 7.24 4.62
CA ALA A 85 -5.74 6.40 5.51
C ALA A 85 -5.08 5.24 4.76
N SER A 86 -5.74 4.67 3.75
CA SER A 86 -5.17 3.62 2.89
C SER A 86 -4.00 4.12 2.04
N LEU A 87 -4.10 5.31 1.47
CA LEU A 87 -3.01 5.93 0.71
C LEU A 87 -1.80 6.24 1.61
N PHE A 88 -2.03 6.75 2.83
CA PHE A 88 -0.94 6.99 3.78
C PHE A 88 -0.35 5.70 4.35
N LEU A 89 -1.18 4.68 4.56
CA LEU A 89 -0.74 3.35 4.98
C LEU A 89 0.14 2.72 3.88
N HIS A 90 -0.20 2.91 2.62
CA HIS A 90 0.65 2.49 1.50
C HIS A 90 2.04 3.11 1.60
N LEU A 91 2.15 4.44 1.68
CA LEU A 91 3.43 5.14 1.82
C LEU A 91 4.23 4.67 3.06
N ALA A 92 3.55 4.47 4.19
CA ALA A 92 4.20 3.99 5.41
C ALA A 92 4.76 2.56 5.25
N LEU A 93 4.08 1.70 4.48
CA LEU A 93 4.53 0.33 4.23
C LEU A 93 5.68 0.27 3.22
N ASP A 94 5.80 1.25 2.32
CA ASP A 94 7.02 1.41 1.53
C ASP A 94 8.19 1.87 2.39
N GLU A 95 7.96 2.84 3.27
CA GLU A 95 9.00 3.31 4.18
C GLU A 95 9.44 2.24 5.21
N ALA A 96 8.58 1.25 5.50
CA ALA A 96 8.86 0.20 6.47
C ALA A 96 10.17 -0.56 6.19
N GLY A 97 10.55 -0.74 4.92
CA GLY A 97 11.83 -1.37 4.57
C GLY A 97 13.03 -0.59 5.11
N TYR A 98 12.99 0.74 5.02
CA TYR A 98 14.02 1.61 5.57
C TYR A 98 14.03 1.62 7.11
N TRP A 99 12.85 1.58 7.74
CA TRP A 99 12.75 1.46 9.20
C TRP A 99 13.34 0.14 9.70
N LEU A 100 13.04 -0.98 9.03
CA LEU A 100 13.60 -2.29 9.36
C LEU A 100 15.12 -2.33 9.16
N TYR A 101 15.64 -1.68 8.11
CA TYR A 101 17.08 -1.51 7.92
C TYR A 101 17.71 -0.73 9.07
N SER A 102 17.10 0.39 9.45
CA SER A 102 17.60 1.27 10.53
C SER A 102 17.62 0.57 11.90
N LEU A 103 16.75 -0.44 12.08
CA LEU A 103 16.72 -1.30 13.26
C LEU A 103 17.68 -2.51 13.18
N GLY A 104 18.43 -2.66 12.08
CA GLY A 104 19.34 -3.80 11.87
C GLY A 104 18.64 -5.12 11.56
N LEU A 105 17.35 -5.10 11.17
CA LEU A 105 16.56 -6.30 10.89
C LEU A 105 16.67 -6.76 9.43
N GLN A 106 17.20 -5.92 8.55
CA GLN A 106 17.51 -6.28 7.16
C GLN A 106 18.64 -5.41 6.60
N ASN A 107 19.24 -5.86 5.50
CA ASN A 107 20.42 -5.22 4.89
C ASN A 107 20.11 -4.51 3.56
N ILE A 108 18.84 -4.46 3.16
CA ILE A 108 18.39 -3.81 1.92
C ILE A 108 17.57 -2.57 2.24
N ILE A 109 17.57 -1.58 1.33
CA ILE A 109 16.87 -0.29 1.46
C ILE A 109 17.49 0.55 2.59
N ASN A 110 18.75 0.97 2.39
CA ASN A 110 19.50 1.78 3.36
C ASN A 110 19.17 3.28 3.32
N GLN A 111 18.19 3.68 2.51
CA GLN A 111 17.76 5.06 2.34
C GLN A 111 16.24 5.14 2.43
N PRO A 112 15.70 6.28 2.90
CA PRO A 112 14.28 6.57 2.83
C PRO A 112 13.72 6.35 1.42
N GLN A 113 12.52 5.79 1.34
CA GLN A 113 11.83 5.57 0.06
C GLN A 113 10.89 6.73 -0.24
N ILE A 114 10.27 7.30 0.80
CA ILE A 114 9.25 8.34 0.71
C ILE A 114 9.82 9.71 1.08
N THR A 115 9.59 10.69 0.21
CA THR A 115 9.89 12.10 0.53
C THR A 115 8.75 12.72 1.32
N TRP A 116 8.71 12.45 2.63
CA TRP A 116 7.61 12.86 3.52
C TRP A 116 7.32 14.37 3.54
N LEU A 117 8.34 15.20 3.31
CA LEU A 117 8.25 16.66 3.41
C LEU A 117 8.11 17.36 2.05
N TYR A 118 7.87 16.64 0.95
CA TYR A 118 7.58 17.30 -0.33
C TYR A 118 6.30 18.16 -0.21
N PRO A 119 6.26 19.40 -0.76
CA PRO A 119 7.25 20.06 -1.62
C PRO A 119 8.31 20.91 -0.90
N LEU A 120 8.38 20.88 0.44
CA LEU A 120 9.40 21.62 1.21
C LEU A 120 10.80 21.02 1.03
N LYS A 121 10.89 19.75 0.65
CA LYS A 121 12.12 19.08 0.20
C LYS A 121 11.95 18.58 -1.24
N SER A 122 13.02 18.65 -2.01
CA SER A 122 13.08 18.06 -3.35
C SER A 122 12.92 16.54 -3.25
N LEU A 123 12.37 15.95 -4.31
CA LEU A 123 12.31 14.50 -4.46
C LEU A 123 13.73 13.93 -4.55
N PHE A 124 13.87 12.66 -4.16
CA PHE A 124 15.09 11.92 -4.44
C PHE A 124 15.28 11.73 -5.95
N GLU A 125 16.52 11.61 -6.40
CA GLU A 125 16.85 11.38 -7.81
C GLU A 125 17.66 10.09 -7.95
N ARG A 126 16.97 8.94 -7.93
CA ARG A 126 17.61 7.63 -8.12
C ARG A 126 17.21 7.04 -9.47
N SER A 127 18.21 6.67 -10.25
CA SER A 127 18.02 5.92 -11.50
C SER A 127 17.63 4.47 -11.19
N ILE A 128 16.76 3.88 -12.00
CA ILE A 128 16.47 2.45 -11.93
C ILE A 128 17.74 1.68 -12.34
N SER A 129 18.19 0.72 -11.52
CA SER A 129 19.25 -0.20 -11.93
C SER A 129 18.74 -1.15 -13.01
N SER A 130 19.56 -1.44 -14.02
CA SER A 130 19.20 -2.32 -15.15
C SER A 130 18.77 -3.74 -14.74
N SER A 131 19.11 -4.18 -13.52
CA SER A 131 18.65 -5.45 -12.95
C SER A 131 17.14 -5.50 -12.63
N TYR A 132 16.45 -4.37 -12.57
CA TYR A 132 15.02 -4.28 -12.25
C TYR A 132 14.10 -4.43 -13.47
N TYR A 133 14.64 -4.55 -14.69
CA TYR A 133 13.83 -4.78 -15.89
C TYR A 133 13.23 -6.20 -15.97
N SER A 134 13.73 -7.15 -15.16
CA SER A 134 13.12 -8.48 -15.02
C SER A 134 12.33 -8.56 -13.72
N ILE A 135 11.01 -8.68 -13.83
CA ILE A 135 10.09 -8.88 -12.69
C ILE A 135 10.54 -10.08 -11.84
N GLY A 136 11.00 -11.18 -12.47
CA GLY A 136 11.49 -12.36 -11.78
C GLY A 136 12.74 -12.09 -10.94
N ALA A 137 13.70 -11.33 -11.50
CA ALA A 137 14.92 -10.96 -10.78
C ALA A 137 14.60 -10.03 -9.59
N PHE A 138 13.67 -9.08 -9.79
CA PHE A 138 13.20 -8.20 -8.71
C PHE A 138 12.58 -8.99 -7.55
N ILE A 139 11.64 -9.90 -7.85
CA ILE A 139 11.01 -10.74 -6.83
C ILE A 139 12.06 -11.60 -6.11
N TRP A 140 12.99 -12.20 -6.85
CA TRP A 140 14.06 -13.00 -6.27
C TRP A 140 14.97 -12.20 -5.32
N ILE A 141 15.40 -11.00 -5.74
CA ILE A 141 16.21 -10.10 -4.90
C ILE A 141 15.42 -9.72 -3.64
N TYR A 142 14.14 -9.38 -3.80
CA TYR A 142 13.27 -9.01 -2.68
C TYR A 142 13.15 -10.14 -1.66
N LEU A 143 12.77 -11.35 -2.11
CA LEU A 143 12.55 -12.50 -1.23
C LEU A 143 13.81 -12.91 -0.45
N ASN A 144 14.99 -12.78 -1.06
CA ASN A 144 16.24 -13.19 -0.43
C ASN A 144 16.88 -12.13 0.47
N ASN A 145 16.70 -10.84 0.15
CA ASN A 145 17.41 -9.74 0.82
C ASN A 145 16.52 -8.89 1.75
N ALA A 146 15.20 -8.86 1.54
CA ALA A 146 14.25 -8.11 2.37
C ALA A 146 13.51 -9.00 3.38
N LYS A 147 14.21 -9.95 4.02
CA LYS A 147 13.59 -11.03 4.83
C LYS A 147 12.61 -10.53 5.89
N ALA A 148 12.95 -9.45 6.61
CA ALA A 148 12.08 -8.88 7.62
C ALA A 148 10.80 -8.29 6.99
N ASN A 149 10.92 -7.59 5.86
CA ASN A 149 9.79 -7.06 5.12
C ASN A 149 8.88 -8.17 4.55
N VAL A 150 9.48 -9.24 4.03
CA VAL A 150 8.75 -10.45 3.58
C VAL A 150 8.00 -11.09 4.74
N LEU A 151 8.61 -11.22 5.90
CA LEU A 151 7.94 -11.75 7.10
C LEU A 151 6.77 -10.87 7.52
N LEU A 152 6.94 -9.54 7.49
CA LEU A 152 5.86 -8.59 7.75
C LEU A 152 4.69 -8.77 6.78
N GLU A 153 4.95 -8.92 5.48
CA GLU A 153 3.92 -9.22 4.48
C GLU A 153 3.17 -10.51 4.78
N ILE A 154 3.89 -11.58 5.13
CA ILE A 154 3.28 -12.87 5.49
C ILE A 154 2.37 -12.70 6.71
N ILE A 155 2.83 -11.98 7.74
CA ILE A 155 2.03 -11.72 8.95
C ILE A 155 0.76 -10.93 8.59
N LEU A 156 0.89 -9.86 7.81
CA LEU A 156 -0.25 -9.05 7.36
C LEU A 156 -1.25 -9.89 6.55
N PHE A 157 -0.76 -10.71 5.63
CA PHE A 157 -1.58 -11.61 4.83
C PHE A 157 -2.33 -12.62 5.68
N LEU A 158 -1.64 -13.29 6.63
CA LEU A 158 -2.27 -14.26 7.52
C LEU A 158 -3.32 -13.63 8.41
N ILE A 159 -3.07 -12.44 8.97
CA ILE A 159 -4.05 -11.69 9.77
C ILE A 159 -5.28 -11.35 8.91
N ALA A 160 -5.06 -10.81 7.70
CA ALA A 160 -6.13 -10.49 6.76
C ALA A 160 -6.98 -11.73 6.44
N LEU A 161 -6.34 -12.86 6.15
CA LEU A 161 -7.00 -14.13 5.84
C LEU A 161 -7.82 -14.65 7.03
N ILE A 162 -7.25 -14.62 8.24
CA ILE A 162 -7.96 -15.04 9.46
C ILE A 162 -9.20 -14.18 9.66
N ILE A 163 -9.09 -12.85 9.56
CA ILE A 163 -10.23 -11.94 9.72
C ILE A 163 -11.29 -12.21 8.64
N PHE A 164 -10.89 -12.43 7.40
CA PHE A 164 -11.79 -12.77 6.31
C PHE A 164 -12.59 -14.05 6.59
N ILE A 165 -11.91 -15.12 7.02
CA ILE A 165 -12.55 -16.40 7.37
C ILE A 165 -13.53 -16.22 8.53
N LEU A 166 -13.12 -15.55 9.61
CA LEU A 166 -13.97 -15.31 10.78
C LEU A 166 -15.24 -14.52 10.43
N ASN A 167 -15.11 -13.49 9.59
CA ASN A 167 -16.24 -12.70 9.12
C ASN A 167 -17.20 -13.51 8.24
N LYS A 168 -16.68 -14.37 7.36
CA LYS A 168 -17.49 -15.25 6.50
C LYS A 168 -18.24 -16.30 7.33
N CYS A 169 -17.57 -16.92 8.30
CA CYS A 169 -18.17 -17.89 9.21
C CYS A 169 -19.28 -17.26 10.07
N ARG A 170 -19.08 -16.04 10.57
CA ARG A 170 -20.10 -15.32 11.34
C ARG A 170 -21.36 -15.02 10.51
N LYS A 171 -21.20 -14.58 9.26
CA LYS A 171 -22.34 -14.35 8.35
C LYS A 171 -23.13 -15.63 8.10
N ARG A 172 -22.46 -16.76 7.88
CA ARG A 172 -23.10 -18.07 7.65
C ARG A 172 -23.85 -18.60 8.87
N LYS A 173 -23.30 -18.43 10.08
CA LYS A 173 -24.02 -18.79 11.32
C LYS A 173 -25.31 -17.98 11.51
N ASN A 174 -25.28 -16.69 11.17
CA ASN A 174 -26.46 -15.85 11.27
C ASN A 174 -27.50 -16.12 10.17
N SER A 175 -27.11 -16.61 8.98
CA SER A 175 -28.07 -16.96 7.92
C SER A 175 -28.73 -18.33 8.10
N ASN A 176 -28.12 -19.23 8.88
CA ASN A 176 -28.65 -20.57 9.16
C ASN A 176 -29.64 -20.60 10.34
N ASN A 177 -30.00 -19.44 10.91
CA ASN A 177 -30.99 -19.27 11.97
C ASN A 177 -32.28 -18.57 11.45
N CYS A 178 -32.66 -18.81 10.20
CA CYS A 178 -33.97 -18.43 9.64
C CYS A 178 -34.64 -19.67 9.06
#